data_AF-A0A1Y6C1C3-F1
#
_entry.id   AF-A0A1Y6C1C3-F1
#
_cell.length_a   1.000
_cell.length_b   1.000
_cell.length_c   1.000
_cell.angle_alpha   90.00
_cell.angle_beta   90.00
_cell.angle_gamma   90.00
#
_symmetry.space_group_name_H-M   'P 1'
#
loop_
_entity.id
_entity.type
_entity.pdbx_description
1 polymer ?
#
loop_
_entity_poly.entity_id
_entity_poly.type
_entity_poly.pdbx_seq_one_letter_code
_entity_poly.pdbx_strand_id
1 'polypeptide(L)'
;MSNFTRFAKNIGRYLRQKGKFEAAPDTMWSGASKRQFHRHHLRGIDGFYLVLEGSSFPLVNVSNGGTCIESNEKRFAIDYLEKKVYRANLYILGKSTELPMSIHYVQGELIGFAFPDQPELRKLLDEALYYLDAGLFLKTLVKSQVSSFFQSPAWSSYSSFNGVVEVHTSTSLTGELDEVNISYIQGFYREYTVFSHKAITVSSSPERVLLIGDKKQILRNCLLVILGFRQIGKTKVFDQLIVAAIALLRKDLTRSQ
;
A
#
# COMPACT_ATOMS: atom_id res chain seq x y z
N MET A 1 29.24 1.72 -1.53
CA MET A 1 28.61 2.74 -0.65
C MET A 1 28.26 3.94 -1.51
N SER A 2 26.98 4.34 -1.61
CA SER A 2 26.58 5.39 -2.57
C SER A 2 27.10 6.77 -2.16
N ASN A 3 27.24 7.68 -3.13
CA ASN A 3 27.69 9.06 -2.90
C ASN A 3 26.78 9.79 -1.88
N PHE A 4 25.49 9.46 -1.87
CA PHE A 4 24.53 9.99 -0.91
C PHE A 4 24.79 9.49 0.52
N THR A 5 25.06 8.20 0.72
CA THR A 5 25.40 7.66 2.05
C THR A 5 26.67 8.30 2.61
N ARG A 6 27.67 8.55 1.75
CA ARG A 6 28.91 9.24 2.15
C ARG A 6 28.64 10.69 2.55
N PHE A 7 27.78 11.40 1.81
CA PHE A 7 27.37 12.76 2.12
C PHE A 7 26.63 12.86 3.47
N ALA A 8 25.63 12.00 3.71
CA ALA A 8 24.89 11.98 4.97
C ALA A 8 25.81 11.74 6.19
N LYS A 9 26.78 10.82 6.04
CA LYS A 9 27.78 10.54 7.09
C LYS A 9 28.67 11.75 7.38
N ASN A 10 29.09 12.48 6.35
CA ASN A 10 29.95 13.65 6.49
C ASN A 10 29.21 14.85 7.12
N ILE A 11 27.97 15.10 6.73
CA ILE A 11 27.14 16.17 7.35
C ILE A 11 26.87 15.86 8.82
N GLY A 12 26.52 14.62 9.16
CA GLY A 12 26.31 14.24 10.56
C GLY A 12 27.57 14.46 11.42
N ARG A 13 28.77 14.23 10.86
CA ARG A 13 30.04 14.53 11.55
C ARG A 13 30.26 16.04 11.71
N TYR A 14 30.00 16.83 10.67
CA TYR A 14 30.15 18.29 10.69
C TYR A 14 29.21 18.97 11.70
N LEU A 15 27.94 18.57 11.75
CA LEU A 15 26.96 19.17 12.66
C LEU A 15 27.23 18.83 14.13
N ARG A 16 27.80 17.64 14.42
CA ARG A 16 28.33 17.28 15.75
C ARG A 16 29.50 18.17 16.18
N GLN A 17 30.44 18.43 15.28
CA GLN A 17 31.60 19.30 15.57
C GLN A 17 31.21 20.76 15.87
N LYS A 18 30.05 21.21 15.39
CA LYS A 18 29.53 22.56 15.64
C LYS A 18 28.70 22.70 16.92
N GLY A 19 28.64 21.65 17.76
CA GLY A 19 27.91 21.69 19.03
C GLY A 19 26.40 21.87 18.88
N LYS A 20 25.84 21.68 17.67
CA LYS A 20 24.42 21.85 17.38
C LYS A 20 23.57 20.62 17.68
N PHE A 21 24.18 19.51 18.10
CA PHE A 21 23.49 18.26 18.42
C PHE A 21 24.14 17.57 19.62
N GLU A 22 23.35 17.31 20.66
CA GLU A 22 23.67 16.27 21.63
C GLU A 22 23.70 14.92 20.92
N ALA A 23 24.59 14.03 21.36
CA ALA A 23 24.88 12.76 20.73
C ALA A 23 23.58 12.01 20.36
N ALA A 24 23.33 11.83 19.05
CA ALA A 24 22.43 10.77 18.63
C ALA A 24 23.03 9.46 19.18
N PRO A 25 22.26 8.66 19.95
CA PRO A 25 22.78 7.46 20.57
C PRO A 25 23.43 6.57 19.50
N ASP A 26 24.50 5.88 19.88
CA ASP A 26 25.28 4.95 19.05
C ASP A 26 24.47 3.76 18.48
N THR A 27 23.14 3.80 18.56
CA THR A 27 22.20 2.88 17.90
C THR A 27 22.16 3.04 16.38
N MET A 28 22.99 3.90 15.78
CA MET A 28 23.04 4.08 14.34
C MET A 28 23.36 2.79 13.56
N TRP A 29 23.91 1.73 14.19
CA TRP A 29 24.24 0.47 13.52
C TRP A 29 24.17 -0.79 14.40
N SER A 30 23.26 -0.88 15.38
CA SER A 30 23.11 -2.13 16.15
C SER A 30 21.66 -2.50 16.43
N GLY A 31 21.38 -3.79 16.24
CA GLY A 31 20.16 -4.45 16.69
C GLY A 31 19.13 -4.58 15.58
N ALA A 32 18.93 -5.82 15.12
CA ALA A 32 17.66 -6.22 14.56
C ALA A 32 16.56 -5.89 15.58
N SER A 33 15.95 -4.71 15.49
CA SER A 33 14.68 -4.48 16.16
C SER A 33 13.70 -5.46 15.50
N LYS A 34 13.15 -6.38 16.29
CA LYS A 34 12.07 -7.24 15.79
C LYS A 34 10.97 -6.30 15.30
N ARG A 35 10.78 -6.25 13.99
CA ARG A 35 9.78 -5.37 13.39
C ARG A 35 8.42 -5.80 13.89
N GLN A 36 7.69 -4.84 14.47
CA GLN A 36 6.36 -5.08 15.02
C GLN A 36 5.29 -5.21 13.92
N PHE A 37 5.51 -4.57 12.75
CA PHE A 37 4.54 -4.52 11.67
C PHE A 37 5.11 -5.04 10.35
N HIS A 38 4.29 -5.81 9.62
CA HIS A 38 4.57 -6.20 8.25
C HIS A 38 4.56 -4.98 7.33
N ARG A 39 5.37 -5.01 6.26
CA ARG A 39 5.46 -3.92 5.26
C ARG A 39 5.00 -4.46 3.92
N HIS A 40 4.00 -3.82 3.33
CA HIS A 40 3.61 -4.12 1.96
C HIS A 40 4.51 -3.41 0.97
N HIS A 41 4.99 -4.14 -0.02
CA HIS A 41 5.85 -3.59 -1.07
C HIS A 41 5.01 -2.99 -2.19
N LEU A 42 5.18 -1.68 -2.40
CA LEU A 42 4.35 -0.87 -3.30
C LEU A 42 5.13 -0.28 -4.49
N ARG A 43 6.42 -0.57 -4.61
CA ARG A 43 7.27 -0.04 -5.68
C ARG A 43 6.66 -0.32 -7.07
N GLY A 44 6.56 0.74 -7.87
CA GLY A 44 6.01 0.72 -9.23
C GLY A 44 4.49 0.55 -9.29
N ILE A 45 3.78 0.71 -8.17
CA ILE A 45 2.32 0.68 -8.13
C ILE A 45 1.82 2.12 -8.05
N ASP A 46 1.13 2.53 -9.11
CA ASP A 46 0.47 3.81 -9.20
C ASP A 46 -0.63 3.95 -8.14
N GLY A 47 -0.82 5.17 -7.62
CA GLY A 47 -1.89 5.46 -6.65
C GLY A 47 -1.49 5.33 -5.18
N PHE A 48 -0.22 5.01 -4.89
CA PHE A 48 0.37 5.12 -3.56
C PHE A 48 1.50 6.14 -3.58
N TYR A 49 1.27 7.30 -2.97
CA TYR A 49 2.27 8.35 -2.94
C TYR A 49 2.12 9.24 -1.71
N LEU A 50 3.22 9.90 -1.36
CA LEU A 50 3.30 10.89 -0.30
C LEU A 50 3.55 12.26 -0.94
N VAL A 51 2.74 13.25 -0.60
CA VAL A 51 2.98 14.64 -1.01
C VAL A 51 3.62 15.38 0.16
N LEU A 52 4.83 15.88 -0.06
CA LEU A 52 5.61 16.69 0.90
C LEU A 52 5.93 18.03 0.25
N GLU A 53 5.49 19.13 0.87
CA GLU A 53 5.80 20.50 0.41
C GLU A 53 5.52 20.71 -1.09
N GLY A 54 4.41 20.15 -1.59
CA GLY A 54 3.99 20.25 -2.99
C GLY A 54 4.66 19.25 -3.96
N SER A 55 5.64 18.46 -3.51
CA SER A 55 6.28 17.41 -4.32
C SER A 55 5.67 16.05 -4.03
N SER A 56 5.40 15.26 -5.07
CA SER A 56 4.81 13.91 -4.93
C SER A 56 5.88 12.83 -5.05
N PHE A 57 5.88 11.90 -4.10
CA PHE A 57 6.83 10.81 -3.99
C PHE A 57 6.10 9.46 -3.97
N PRO A 58 6.30 8.57 -4.97
CA PRO A 58 5.73 7.23 -4.94
C PRO A 58 6.21 6.44 -3.71
N LEU A 59 5.30 5.67 -3.10
CA LEU A 59 5.66 4.84 -1.96
C LEU A 59 6.43 3.60 -2.41
N VAL A 60 7.54 3.31 -1.72
CA VAL A 60 8.27 2.04 -1.83
C VAL A 60 7.56 0.96 -1.02
N ASN A 61 7.10 1.30 0.19
CA ASN A 61 6.35 0.41 1.07
C ASN A 61 5.49 1.19 2.06
N VAL A 62 4.52 0.50 2.65
CA VAL A 62 3.65 1.02 3.72
C VAL A 62 3.41 -0.05 4.79
N SER A 63 3.18 0.38 6.03
CA SER A 63 2.85 -0.46 7.19
C SER A 63 2.06 0.36 8.21
N ASN A 64 1.54 -0.28 9.26
CA ASN A 64 0.91 0.45 10.39
C ASN A 64 1.84 1.47 11.06
N GLY A 65 3.15 1.23 11.07
CA GLY A 65 4.10 2.11 11.76
C GLY A 65 4.68 3.24 10.90
N GLY A 66 4.51 3.20 9.58
CA GLY A 66 5.15 4.16 8.70
C GLY A 66 5.21 3.75 7.24
N THR A 67 5.84 4.62 6.46
CA THR A 67 6.01 4.48 5.01
C THR A 67 7.44 4.80 4.59
N CYS A 68 7.78 4.49 3.35
CA CYS A 68 9.09 4.78 2.78
C CYS A 68 8.96 5.27 1.34
N ILE A 69 9.77 6.25 0.98
CA ILE A 69 9.92 6.76 -0.39
C ILE A 69 11.36 6.58 -0.85
N GLU A 70 11.57 6.71 -2.16
CA GLU A 70 12.89 6.75 -2.77
C GLU A 70 13.16 8.18 -3.29
N SER A 71 14.23 8.82 -2.83
CA SER A 71 14.63 10.15 -3.26
C SER A 71 16.15 10.35 -3.15
N ASN A 72 16.68 11.10 -4.11
CA ASN A 72 18.07 11.55 -4.16
C ASN A 72 18.27 12.97 -3.60
N GLU A 73 17.22 13.58 -3.07
CA GLU A 73 17.28 14.93 -2.54
C GLU A 73 18.09 14.97 -1.25
N LYS A 74 19.24 15.65 -1.31
CA LYS A 74 20.18 15.79 -0.19
C LYS A 74 19.57 16.46 1.04
N ARG A 75 18.51 17.25 0.88
CA ARG A 75 17.83 17.94 2.00
C ARG A 75 17.30 16.96 3.04
N PHE A 76 16.83 15.77 2.64
CA PHE A 76 16.27 14.80 3.58
C PHE A 76 17.28 14.32 4.63
N ALA A 77 18.58 14.30 4.31
CA ALA A 77 19.61 13.97 5.28
C ALA A 77 19.78 15.07 6.35
N ILE A 78 19.61 16.34 5.96
CA ILE A 78 19.65 17.50 6.87
C ILE A 78 18.37 17.51 7.71
N ASP A 79 17.22 17.42 7.05
CA ASP A 79 15.90 17.41 7.68
C ASP A 79 15.75 16.28 8.70
N TYR A 80 16.36 15.11 8.44
CA TYR A 80 16.42 14.00 9.40
C TYR A 80 17.21 14.36 10.66
N LEU A 81 18.39 14.96 10.51
CA LEU A 81 19.23 15.35 11.65
C LEU A 81 18.53 16.44 12.46
N GLU A 82 17.90 17.41 11.79
CA GLU A 82 17.13 18.48 12.42
C GLU A 82 15.78 18.03 12.99
N LYS A 83 15.43 16.74 12.87
CA LYS A 83 14.14 16.18 13.29
C LYS A 83 12.95 16.98 12.73
N LYS A 84 13.08 17.46 11.50
CA LYS A 84 12.05 18.26 10.83
C LYS A 84 10.75 17.47 10.75
N VAL A 85 9.65 18.16 11.04
CA VAL A 85 8.28 17.66 10.88
C VAL A 85 7.69 18.25 9.62
N TYR A 86 7.23 17.40 8.72
CA TYR A 86 6.53 17.78 7.51
C TYR A 86 5.03 17.72 7.72
N ARG A 87 4.32 18.67 7.11
CA ARG A 87 2.89 18.53 6.83
C ARG A 87 2.75 17.73 5.54
N ALA A 88 2.36 16.48 5.66
CA ALA A 88 2.37 15.51 4.57
C ALA A 88 0.95 15.07 4.21
N ASN A 89 0.68 14.83 2.93
CA ASN A 89 -0.56 14.18 2.50
C ASN A 89 -0.23 12.76 2.00
N LEU A 90 -0.71 11.74 2.71
CA LEU A 90 -0.59 10.35 2.31
C LEU A 90 -1.77 10.00 1.41
N TYR A 91 -1.49 9.51 0.20
CA TYR A 91 -2.49 9.05 -0.76
C TYR A 91 -2.43 7.52 -0.92
N ILE A 92 -3.59 6.88 -0.78
CA ILE A 92 -3.80 5.45 -0.99
C ILE A 92 -5.02 5.28 -1.89
N LEU A 93 -4.79 4.95 -3.16
CA LEU A 93 -5.81 4.66 -4.18
C LEU A 93 -6.95 5.69 -4.23
N GLY A 94 -6.59 6.98 -4.23
CA GLY A 94 -7.53 8.10 -4.33
C GLY A 94 -8.18 8.51 -3.01
N LYS A 95 -7.91 7.82 -1.90
CA LYS A 95 -8.14 8.38 -0.55
C LYS A 95 -6.88 9.11 -0.09
N SER A 96 -7.06 10.15 0.72
CA SER A 96 -5.95 10.85 1.33
C SER A 96 -6.22 11.25 2.76
N THR A 97 -5.15 11.37 3.54
CA THR A 97 -5.18 12.00 4.86
C THR A 97 -3.97 12.89 5.01
N GLU A 98 -4.16 14.02 5.70
CA GLU A 98 -3.10 14.95 6.02
C GLU A 98 -2.56 14.62 7.42
N LEU A 99 -1.24 14.49 7.55
CA LEU A 99 -0.62 14.09 8.80
C LEU A 99 0.75 14.76 8.99
N PRO A 100 1.12 15.09 10.24
CA PRO A 100 2.48 15.46 10.57
C PRO A 100 3.38 14.21 10.48
N MET A 101 4.48 14.29 9.74
CA MET A 101 5.42 13.18 9.58
C MET A 101 6.84 13.64 9.85
N SER A 102 7.61 12.82 10.54
CA SER A 102 9.05 13.02 10.72
C SER A 102 9.82 11.89 10.02
N ILE A 103 11.01 12.23 9.56
CA ILE A 103 11.92 11.23 9.00
C ILE A 103 12.44 10.38 10.16
N HIS A 104 12.21 9.08 10.07
CA HIS A 104 12.68 8.10 11.05
C HIS A 104 14.05 7.53 10.67
N TYR A 105 14.34 7.39 9.38
CA TYR A 105 15.65 6.97 8.90
C TYR A 105 15.93 7.45 7.46
N VAL A 106 17.22 7.54 7.15
CA VAL A 106 17.73 7.82 5.80
C VAL A 106 18.80 6.78 5.47
N GLN A 107 18.56 5.92 4.47
CA GLN A 107 19.48 4.84 4.09
C GLN A 107 19.67 4.79 2.57
N GLY A 108 20.79 5.35 2.09
CA GLY A 108 20.98 5.51 0.64
C GLY A 108 19.87 6.42 0.10
N GLU A 109 19.18 5.99 -0.94
CA GLU A 109 18.08 6.75 -1.54
C GLU A 109 16.74 6.52 -0.82
N LEU A 110 16.70 5.67 0.21
CA LEU A 110 15.47 5.35 0.95
C LEU A 110 15.28 6.31 2.11
N ILE A 111 14.14 7.01 2.10
CA ILE A 111 13.73 7.92 3.17
C ILE A 111 12.52 7.28 3.86
N GLY A 112 12.67 6.94 5.14
CA GLY A 112 11.63 6.34 5.95
C GLY A 112 10.96 7.36 6.84
N PHE A 113 9.64 7.35 6.88
CA PHE A 113 8.83 8.21 7.73
C PHE A 113 8.03 7.38 8.72
N ALA A 114 7.93 7.86 9.96
CA ALA A 114 7.04 7.27 10.96
C ALA A 114 5.65 7.90 10.88
N PHE A 115 4.63 7.09 11.11
CA PHE A 115 3.26 7.57 11.22
C PHE A 115 2.98 8.10 12.64
N PRO A 116 2.30 9.26 12.77
CA PRO A 116 1.81 9.72 14.07
C PRO A 116 0.64 8.84 14.52
N ASP A 117 0.37 8.85 15.82
CA ASP A 117 -0.84 8.21 16.34
C ASP A 117 -2.05 9.12 16.11
N GLN A 118 -2.78 8.90 15.01
CA GLN A 118 -3.97 9.67 14.65
C GLN A 118 -5.14 8.77 14.21
N PRO A 119 -6.38 9.02 14.68
CA PRO A 119 -7.55 8.19 14.34
C PRO A 119 -7.85 8.10 12.85
N GLU A 120 -7.75 9.20 12.11
CA GLU A 120 -8.05 9.27 10.68
C GLU A 120 -7.05 8.45 9.87
N LEU A 121 -5.78 8.50 10.26
CA LEU A 121 -4.73 7.69 9.68
C LEU A 121 -4.94 6.21 9.97
N ARG A 122 -5.26 5.85 11.22
CA ARG A 122 -5.59 4.47 11.60
C ARG A 122 -6.74 3.95 10.74
N LYS A 123 -7.83 4.70 10.58
CA LYS A 123 -8.96 4.30 9.73
C LYS A 123 -8.54 4.06 8.27
N LEU A 124 -7.72 4.95 7.70
CA LEU A 124 -7.22 4.79 6.34
C LEU A 124 -6.32 3.55 6.19
N LEU A 125 -5.42 3.32 7.15
CA LEU A 125 -4.48 2.21 7.15
C LEU A 125 -5.17 0.88 7.46
N ASP A 126 -6.07 0.84 8.44
CA ASP A 126 -6.82 -0.36 8.83
C ASP A 126 -7.57 -0.92 7.62
N GLU A 127 -8.25 -0.07 6.86
CA GLU A 127 -8.95 -0.48 5.64
C GLU A 127 -7.95 -0.94 4.56
N ALA A 128 -6.89 -0.17 4.30
CA ALA A 128 -5.97 -0.47 3.21
C ALA A 128 -5.15 -1.74 3.46
N LEU A 129 -4.56 -1.85 4.65
CA LEU A 129 -3.69 -2.94 5.06
C LEU A 129 -4.49 -4.23 5.25
N TYR A 130 -5.73 -4.16 5.76
CA TYR A 130 -6.62 -5.32 5.86
C TYR A 130 -6.74 -6.06 4.52
N TYR A 131 -7.08 -5.35 3.44
CA TYR A 131 -7.26 -5.99 2.14
C TYR A 131 -5.94 -6.42 1.50
N LEU A 132 -4.84 -5.69 1.73
CA LEU A 132 -3.51 -6.12 1.29
C LEU A 132 -3.07 -7.41 2.00
N ASP A 133 -3.26 -7.49 3.31
CA ASP A 133 -2.98 -8.67 4.13
C ASP A 133 -3.88 -9.85 3.73
N ALA A 134 -5.18 -9.61 3.46
CA ALA A 134 -6.08 -10.63 2.96
C ALA A 134 -5.56 -11.23 1.64
N GLY A 135 -5.15 -10.38 0.69
CA GLY A 135 -4.57 -10.84 -0.57
C GLY A 135 -3.26 -11.61 -0.40
N LEU A 136 -2.40 -11.16 0.50
CA LEU A 136 -1.16 -11.86 0.86
C LEU A 136 -1.49 -13.25 1.42
N PHE A 137 -2.34 -13.31 2.44
CA PHE A 137 -2.70 -14.54 3.13
C PHE A 137 -3.37 -15.55 2.19
N LEU A 138 -4.37 -15.13 1.40
CA LEU A 138 -5.06 -15.96 0.42
C LEU A 138 -4.10 -16.64 -0.56
N LYS A 139 -3.05 -15.95 -1.00
CA LYS A 139 -2.05 -16.53 -1.89
C LYS A 139 -1.09 -17.50 -1.19
N THR A 140 -0.89 -17.38 0.13
CA THR A 140 -0.08 -18.33 0.92
C THR A 140 -0.80 -19.63 1.24
N LEU A 141 -2.14 -19.65 1.20
CA LEU A 141 -2.91 -20.84 1.51
C LEU A 141 -2.65 -21.95 0.49
N VAL A 142 -2.68 -23.19 0.99
CA VAL A 142 -2.52 -24.38 0.14
C VAL A 142 -3.66 -24.38 -0.86
N LYS A 143 -3.30 -24.31 -2.15
CA LYS A 143 -4.26 -24.31 -3.25
C LYS A 143 -4.97 -25.66 -3.31
N SER A 144 -6.20 -25.75 -2.81
CA SER A 144 -7.10 -26.82 -3.23
C SER A 144 -7.61 -26.46 -4.62
N GLN A 145 -7.09 -27.13 -5.65
CA GLN A 145 -7.63 -27.01 -6.99
C GLN A 145 -9.00 -27.70 -6.98
N VAL A 146 -10.08 -26.93 -7.10
CA VAL A 146 -11.42 -27.47 -7.35
C VAL A 146 -11.74 -27.13 -8.81
N SER A 147 -11.31 -27.99 -9.73
CA SER A 147 -11.38 -27.79 -11.20
C SER A 147 -10.58 -26.57 -11.70
N SER A 148 -11.04 -25.85 -12.75
CA SER A 148 -10.40 -24.63 -13.29
C SER A 148 -10.46 -23.41 -12.35
N PHE A 149 -10.99 -23.59 -11.14
CA PHE A 149 -11.17 -22.54 -10.15
C PHE A 149 -10.23 -22.77 -8.96
N PHE A 150 -9.43 -21.74 -8.64
CA PHE A 150 -8.81 -21.65 -7.32
C PHE A 150 -9.82 -21.01 -6.38
N GLN A 151 -10.20 -21.72 -5.32
CA GLN A 151 -10.96 -21.15 -4.20
C GLN A 151 -9.99 -21.08 -3.02
N SER A 152 -9.75 -19.89 -2.50
CA SER A 152 -9.07 -19.73 -1.23
C SER A 152 -10.05 -19.08 -0.26
N PRO A 153 -10.76 -19.85 0.58
CA PRO A 153 -11.54 -19.27 1.66
C PRO A 153 -10.57 -18.89 2.78
N ALA A 154 -10.21 -17.61 2.88
CA ALA A 154 -9.59 -17.11 4.10
C ALA A 154 -10.66 -16.60 5.05
N TRP A 155 -10.72 -17.21 6.23
CA TRP A 155 -11.52 -16.74 7.35
C TRP A 155 -10.58 -16.07 8.34
N SER A 156 -10.57 -14.74 8.35
CA SER A 156 -9.97 -13.98 9.43
C SER A 156 -10.60 -12.59 9.45
N SER A 157 -11.51 -12.37 10.40
CA SER A 157 -11.89 -11.01 10.81
C SER A 157 -10.66 -10.35 11.42
N TYR A 158 -9.86 -9.65 10.62
CA TYR A 158 -8.95 -8.65 11.15
C TYR A 158 -9.77 -7.37 11.39
N SER A 159 -9.88 -6.94 12.64
CA SER A 159 -10.64 -5.76 13.08
C SER A 159 -12.18 -5.87 12.95
N SER A 160 -12.88 -4.74 12.87
CA SER A 160 -14.35 -4.64 12.80
C SER A 160 -14.95 -5.06 11.45
N PHE A 161 -14.13 -5.38 10.45
CA PHE A 161 -14.57 -5.87 9.15
C PHE A 161 -14.90 -7.38 9.25
N ASN A 162 -16.17 -7.68 9.56
CA ASN A 162 -16.70 -9.04 9.55
C ASN A 162 -17.12 -9.43 8.14
N GLY A 163 -16.35 -10.32 7.49
CA GLY A 163 -16.71 -10.87 6.18
C GLY A 163 -15.69 -11.86 5.64
N VAL A 164 -16.08 -12.60 4.60
CA VAL A 164 -15.24 -13.56 3.87
C VAL A 164 -14.85 -12.94 2.54
N VAL A 165 -13.55 -12.99 2.20
CA VAL A 165 -13.06 -12.63 0.86
C VAL A 165 -12.81 -13.91 0.07
N GLU A 166 -13.51 -14.06 -1.06
CA GLU A 166 -13.28 -15.13 -2.02
C GLU A 166 -12.62 -14.56 -3.27
N VAL A 167 -11.56 -15.20 -3.74
CA VAL A 167 -10.87 -14.83 -4.99
C VAL A 167 -10.83 -16.05 -5.89
N HIS A 168 -11.40 -15.92 -7.09
CA HIS A 168 -11.32 -16.91 -8.15
C HIS A 168 -10.53 -16.35 -9.32
N THR A 169 -9.52 -17.08 -9.77
CA THR A 169 -8.72 -16.72 -10.93
C THR A 169 -8.96 -17.71 -12.05
N SER A 170 -9.28 -17.22 -13.24
CA SER A 170 -9.39 -18.02 -14.45
C SER A 170 -8.17 -17.78 -15.34
N THR A 171 -7.54 -18.85 -15.80
CA THR A 171 -6.43 -18.78 -16.75
C THR A 171 -6.85 -19.36 -18.09
N SER A 172 -6.42 -18.72 -19.17
CA SER A 172 -6.57 -19.24 -20.53
C SER A 172 -5.81 -20.56 -20.72
N LEU A 173 -6.07 -21.24 -21.84
CA LEU A 173 -5.30 -22.42 -22.26
C LEU A 173 -3.80 -22.09 -22.50
N THR A 174 -3.46 -20.82 -22.72
CA THR A 174 -2.07 -20.35 -22.88
C THR A 174 -1.40 -20.00 -21.54
N GLY A 175 -2.12 -20.13 -20.43
CA GLY A 175 -1.63 -19.82 -19.08
C GLY A 175 -1.66 -18.33 -18.72
N GLU A 176 -2.27 -17.50 -19.56
CA GLU A 176 -2.51 -16.09 -19.27
C GLU A 176 -3.71 -15.94 -18.33
N LEU A 177 -3.69 -14.92 -17.47
CA LEU A 177 -4.80 -14.64 -16.57
C LEU A 177 -5.89 -13.89 -17.34
N ASP A 178 -7.03 -14.54 -17.54
CA ASP A 178 -8.17 -13.97 -18.28
C ASP A 178 -9.06 -13.14 -17.38
N GLU A 179 -9.32 -13.66 -16.17
CA GLU A 179 -10.30 -13.09 -15.25
C GLU A 179 -9.92 -13.32 -13.79
N VAL A 180 -10.21 -12.33 -12.95
CA VAL A 180 -10.18 -12.43 -11.49
C VAL A 180 -11.53 -11.99 -10.94
N ASN A 181 -12.22 -12.90 -10.27
CA ASN A 181 -13.46 -12.64 -9.55
C ASN A 181 -13.17 -12.50 -8.07
N ILE A 182 -13.58 -11.39 -7.47
CA ILE A 182 -13.41 -11.14 -6.04
C ILE A 182 -14.77 -10.90 -5.42
N SER A 183 -15.06 -11.65 -4.35
CA SER A 183 -16.30 -11.58 -3.61
C SER A 183 -16.02 -11.20 -2.17
N TYR A 184 -16.69 -10.18 -1.64
CA TYR A 184 -16.75 -9.92 -0.21
C TYR A 184 -18.13 -10.33 0.31
N ILE A 185 -18.18 -11.24 1.28
CA ILE A 185 -19.41 -11.86 1.78
C ILE A 185 -19.59 -11.47 3.25
N GLN A 186 -20.70 -10.82 3.57
CA GLN A 186 -21.07 -10.43 4.93
C GLN A 186 -22.53 -10.82 5.21
N GLY A 187 -22.72 -11.97 5.87
CA GLY A 187 -24.06 -12.54 6.08
C GLY A 187 -24.72 -12.90 4.74
N PHE A 188 -25.93 -12.40 4.49
CA PHE A 188 -26.66 -12.58 3.23
C PHE A 188 -26.20 -11.62 2.11
N TYR A 189 -25.39 -10.62 2.46
CA TYR A 189 -24.92 -9.61 1.54
C TYR A 189 -23.60 -10.03 0.90
N ARG A 190 -23.45 -9.81 -0.41
CA ARG A 190 -22.23 -10.07 -1.17
C ARG A 190 -21.92 -8.91 -2.08
N GLU A 191 -20.67 -8.50 -2.14
CA GLU A 191 -20.12 -7.57 -3.14
C GLU A 191 -19.24 -8.36 -4.08
N TYR A 192 -19.39 -8.14 -5.38
CA TYR A 192 -18.65 -8.86 -6.41
C TYR A 192 -17.92 -7.86 -7.31
N THR A 193 -16.65 -8.12 -7.58
CA THR A 193 -15.87 -7.41 -8.61
C THR A 193 -15.26 -8.41 -9.56
N VAL A 194 -15.49 -8.21 -10.86
CA VAL A 194 -14.87 -9.00 -11.93
C VAL A 194 -13.82 -8.13 -12.60
N PHE A 195 -12.57 -8.59 -12.62
CA PHE A 195 -11.48 -7.99 -13.36
C PHE A 195 -11.19 -8.84 -14.58
N SER A 196 -11.48 -8.32 -15.77
CA SER A 196 -11.14 -8.97 -17.04
C SER A 196 -10.47 -7.97 -17.98
N HIS A 197 -9.86 -8.48 -19.05
CA HIS A 197 -9.29 -7.64 -20.12
C HIS A 197 -10.33 -6.79 -20.84
N LYS A 198 -11.60 -7.20 -20.83
CA LYS A 198 -12.70 -6.51 -21.52
C LYS A 198 -13.25 -5.37 -20.68
N ALA A 199 -13.52 -5.65 -19.40
CA ALA A 199 -14.14 -4.70 -18.50
C ALA A 199 -13.89 -5.09 -17.03
N ILE A 200 -13.96 -4.08 -16.16
CA ILE A 200 -14.07 -4.27 -14.72
C ILE A 200 -15.50 -3.96 -14.31
N THR A 201 -16.19 -4.90 -13.69
CA THR A 201 -17.58 -4.75 -13.24
C THR A 201 -17.67 -4.87 -11.73
N VAL A 202 -18.61 -4.13 -11.14
CA VAL A 202 -18.89 -4.16 -9.70
C VAL A 202 -20.39 -4.33 -9.50
N SER A 203 -20.78 -5.33 -8.73
CA SER A 203 -22.18 -5.68 -8.44
C SER A 203 -22.34 -6.17 -6.99
N SER A 204 -23.58 -6.43 -6.58
CA SER A 204 -23.86 -7.00 -5.25
C SER A 204 -25.06 -7.94 -5.27
N SER A 205 -25.15 -8.81 -4.26
CA SER A 205 -26.28 -9.69 -3.97
C SER A 205 -26.76 -9.49 -2.51
N PRO A 206 -28.06 -9.35 -2.23
CA PRO A 206 -29.15 -9.21 -3.20
C PRO A 206 -28.92 -8.00 -4.11
N GLU A 207 -29.50 -8.07 -5.32
CA GLU A 207 -29.30 -7.05 -6.34
C GLU A 207 -29.76 -5.69 -5.82
N ARG A 208 -28.87 -4.69 -5.88
CA ARG A 208 -29.18 -3.31 -5.53
C ARG A 208 -28.42 -2.36 -6.46
N VAL A 209 -28.99 -1.20 -6.69
CA VAL A 209 -28.31 -0.14 -7.44
C VAL A 209 -27.19 0.43 -6.57
N LEU A 210 -25.94 0.13 -6.93
CA LEU A 210 -24.76 0.70 -6.27
C LEU A 210 -24.49 2.11 -6.80
N LEU A 211 -24.36 3.08 -5.89
CA LEU A 211 -23.93 4.43 -6.24
C LEU A 211 -22.46 4.41 -6.70
N ILE A 212 -22.04 5.44 -7.44
CA ILE A 212 -20.67 5.54 -7.96
C ILE A 212 -19.63 5.49 -6.83
N GLY A 213 -19.93 6.12 -5.69
CA GLY A 213 -19.07 6.08 -4.50
C GLY A 213 -18.85 4.67 -3.97
N ASP A 214 -19.93 3.89 -3.86
CA ASP A 214 -19.89 2.50 -3.38
C ASP A 214 -19.10 1.63 -4.36
N LYS A 215 -19.38 1.75 -5.67
CA LYS A 215 -18.64 1.01 -6.70
C LYS A 215 -17.14 1.27 -6.64
N LYS A 216 -16.73 2.52 -6.44
CA LYS A 216 -15.31 2.89 -6.28
C LYS A 216 -14.71 2.31 -5.01
N GLN A 217 -15.46 2.32 -3.91
CA GLN A 217 -15.00 1.75 -2.65
C GLN A 217 -14.78 0.25 -2.75
N ILE A 218 -15.74 -0.47 -3.33
CA ILE A 218 -15.65 -1.92 -3.58
C ILE A 218 -14.47 -2.23 -4.50
N LEU A 219 -14.34 -1.48 -5.62
CA LEU A 219 -13.22 -1.63 -6.54
C LEU A 219 -11.87 -1.39 -5.86
N ARG A 220 -11.75 -0.37 -5.00
CA ARG A 220 -10.53 -0.09 -4.24
C ARG A 220 -10.16 -1.26 -3.32
N ASN A 221 -11.13 -1.78 -2.58
CA ASN A 221 -10.94 -2.91 -1.67
C ASN A 221 -10.46 -4.16 -2.44
N CYS A 222 -11.14 -4.48 -3.54
CA CYS A 222 -10.77 -5.62 -4.37
C CYS A 222 -9.40 -5.44 -5.04
N LEU A 223 -9.06 -4.22 -5.47
CA LEU A 223 -7.73 -3.91 -6.01
C LEU A 223 -6.63 -4.10 -4.95
N LEU A 224 -6.87 -3.71 -3.70
CA LEU A 224 -5.93 -3.96 -2.59
C LEU A 224 -5.70 -5.47 -2.37
N VAL A 225 -6.74 -6.30 -2.50
CA VAL A 225 -6.59 -7.77 -2.46
C VAL A 225 -5.68 -8.27 -3.59
N ILE A 226 -5.91 -7.81 -4.84
CA ILE A 226 -5.04 -8.18 -5.98
C ILE A 226 -3.59 -7.72 -5.75
N LEU A 227 -3.40 -6.53 -5.19
CA LEU A 227 -2.07 -6.01 -4.85
C LEU A 227 -1.40 -6.85 -3.75
N GLY A 228 -2.17 -7.37 -2.78
CA GLY A 228 -1.70 -8.36 -1.81
C GLY A 228 -1.20 -9.64 -2.49
N PHE A 229 -2.01 -10.21 -3.40
CA PHE A 229 -1.61 -11.36 -4.22
C PHE A 229 -0.32 -11.08 -5.00
N ARG A 230 -0.19 -9.90 -5.61
CA ARG A 230 0.97 -9.53 -6.43
C ARG A 230 2.31 -9.57 -5.65
N GLN A 231 2.28 -9.38 -4.32
CA GLN A 231 3.48 -9.30 -3.50
C GLN A 231 4.22 -10.63 -3.29
N ILE A 232 3.50 -11.76 -3.23
CA ILE A 232 4.14 -13.07 -3.06
C ILE A 232 4.63 -13.62 -4.40
N GLY A 233 5.87 -14.12 -4.45
CA GLY A 233 6.41 -14.77 -5.65
C GLY A 233 6.62 -13.83 -6.85
N LYS A 234 6.53 -12.50 -6.66
CA LYS A 234 6.78 -11.47 -7.69
C LYS A 234 6.02 -11.70 -9.01
N THR A 235 4.75 -12.08 -8.93
CA THR A 235 3.96 -12.41 -10.12
C THR A 235 3.45 -11.15 -10.81
N LYS A 236 3.95 -10.86 -12.01
CA LYS A 236 3.47 -9.75 -12.86
C LYS A 236 2.14 -10.03 -13.57
N VAL A 237 1.61 -11.23 -13.39
CA VAL A 237 0.39 -11.73 -14.06
C VAL A 237 -0.83 -10.83 -13.81
N PHE A 238 -0.87 -10.12 -12.69
CA PHE A 238 -1.96 -9.19 -12.35
C PHE A 238 -1.72 -7.75 -12.81
N ASP A 239 -0.53 -7.40 -13.31
CA ASP A 239 -0.12 -5.99 -13.50
C ASP A 239 -1.03 -5.24 -14.49
N GLN A 240 -1.49 -5.89 -15.57
CA GLN A 240 -2.41 -5.27 -16.53
C GLN A 240 -3.78 -4.95 -15.89
N LEU A 241 -4.33 -5.86 -15.10
CA LEU A 241 -5.59 -5.65 -14.38
C LEU A 241 -5.46 -4.54 -13.32
N ILE A 242 -4.33 -4.50 -12.62
CA ILE A 242 -4.01 -3.44 -11.65
C ILE A 242 -3.99 -2.07 -12.34
N VAL A 243 -3.29 -1.94 -13.47
CA VAL A 243 -3.21 -0.68 -14.23
C VAL A 243 -4.59 -0.24 -14.71
N ALA A 244 -5.39 -1.15 -15.26
CA ALA A 244 -6.75 -0.86 -15.71
C ALA A 244 -7.65 -0.37 -14.55
N ALA A 245 -7.60 -1.03 -13.40
CA ALA A 245 -8.37 -0.67 -12.22
C ALA A 245 -7.99 0.71 -11.66
N ILE A 246 -6.69 1.02 -11.58
CA ILE A 246 -6.21 2.34 -11.15
C ILE A 246 -6.68 3.43 -12.12
N ALA A 247 -6.63 3.18 -13.42
CA ALA A 247 -7.11 4.13 -14.42
C ALA A 247 -8.61 4.42 -14.24
N LEU A 248 -9.44 3.40 -13.95
CA LEU A 248 -10.86 3.58 -13.66
C LEU A 248 -11.09 4.41 -12.38
N LEU A 249 -10.33 4.14 -11.31
CA LEU A 249 -10.42 4.94 -10.09
C LEU A 249 -10.05 6.43 -10.32
N ARG A 250 -9.18 6.71 -11.30
CA ARG A 250 -8.73 8.08 -11.65
C ARG A 250 -9.67 8.83 -12.60
N LYS A 251 -10.26 8.17 -13.59
CA LYS A 251 -10.99 8.81 -14.73
C LYS A 251 -12.14 9.74 -14.33
N ASP A 252 -12.71 9.57 -13.15
CA ASP A 252 -13.79 10.42 -12.65
C ASP A 252 -13.31 11.64 -11.84
N LEU A 253 -12.02 11.74 -11.49
CA LEU A 253 -11.47 12.95 -10.87
C LEU A 253 -11.41 14.12 -11.87
N THR A 254 -11.34 13.82 -13.17
CA THR A 254 -11.27 14.80 -14.27
C THR A 254 -12.63 15.23 -14.82
N ARG A 255 -13.74 14.64 -14.37
CA ARG A 255 -15.11 15.05 -14.76
C ARG A 255 -15.83 15.88 -13.70
N SER A 256 -15.13 16.25 -12.63
CA SER A 256 -15.66 17.04 -11.50
C SER A 256 -14.93 18.37 -11.30
N GLN A 257 -14.15 18.81 -12.30
CA GLN A 257 -13.66 20.18 -12.45
C GLN A 257 -14.30 20.77 -13.70
#